data_AF-A0A965P9P7-F1
#
_entry.id   AF-A0A965P9P7-F1
#
_cell.length_a   1.000
_cell.length_b   1.000
_cell.length_c   1.000
_cell.angle_alpha   90.00
_cell.angle_beta   90.00
_cell.angle_gamma   90.00
#
_symmetry.space_group_name_H-M   'P 1'
#
loop_
_entity.id
_entity.type
_entity.pdbx_description
1 polymer ?
#
loop_
_entity_poly.entity_id
_entity_poly.type
_entity_poly.pdbx_seq_one_letter_code
_entity_poly.pdbx_strand_id
1 'polypeptide(L)'
;MATLSSIITPTNIATTNTVQTLTNKTITGGILNGTLGATTPSTGAFTTVSATGAITQTGGGGAPIAITGATTGATLNSIANSGGTSYWGLESSAGGTFTGTTAYSFILGSGSNRSTQIIANATKVADFSSTGLAVTGTLSSTAGANFASASGVVSVGSPVTGFGQLRIGYPDSQTTGIAIRNTDDASSTLFMTFNKGDTTTIGSIARVTTTNAIVVNTTSDARLKENLRNFTDSGRLIDALKPRVFDWKDSDNNGKDVIGFVAQEEHAADPIFAHIGAISVGDDDPTIITKQWQRSDAALIPILVAELQSLRKRLATLESK
;
A
#
# COMPACT_ATOMS: atom_id res chain seq x y z
N MET A 1 85.80 -34.86 -30.46
CA MET A 1 84.60 -34.00 -30.46
C MET A 1 83.81 -34.31 -29.21
N ALA A 2 83.90 -33.46 -28.17
CA ALA A 2 83.16 -33.63 -26.93
C ALA A 2 82.19 -32.45 -26.80
N THR A 3 80.89 -32.76 -26.75
CA THR A 3 79.82 -31.81 -26.45
C THR A 3 79.75 -31.60 -24.94
N LEU A 4 80.07 -30.39 -24.49
CA LEU A 4 79.84 -29.96 -23.10
C LEU A 4 78.34 -29.68 -22.91
N SER A 5 77.66 -30.56 -22.19
CA SER A 5 76.36 -30.30 -21.57
C SER A 5 76.59 -29.46 -20.32
N SER A 6 76.06 -28.24 -20.27
CA SER A 6 76.06 -27.42 -19.06
C SER A 6 74.97 -27.92 -18.12
N ILE A 7 75.37 -28.52 -17.00
CA ILE A 7 74.52 -28.77 -15.84
C ILE A 7 74.26 -27.41 -15.18
N ILE A 8 73.01 -26.95 -15.16
CA ILE A 8 72.59 -25.81 -14.35
C ILE A 8 72.25 -26.34 -12.95
N THR A 9 73.16 -26.16 -11.99
CA THR A 9 72.91 -26.43 -10.58
C THR A 9 71.95 -25.36 -10.01
N PRO A 10 70.99 -25.71 -9.13
CA PRO A 10 70.18 -24.71 -8.45
C PRO A 10 71.06 -23.83 -7.56
N THR A 11 71.17 -22.55 -7.91
CA THR A 11 71.88 -21.56 -7.11
C THR A 11 71.02 -21.17 -5.91
N ASN A 12 71.33 -21.72 -4.73
CA ASN A 12 70.76 -21.23 -3.48
C ASN A 12 71.31 -19.82 -3.21
N ILE A 13 70.47 -18.80 -3.32
CA ILE A 13 70.81 -17.44 -2.92
C ILE A 13 70.74 -17.38 -1.39
N ALA A 14 71.86 -17.61 -0.72
CA ALA A 14 72.01 -17.38 0.72
C ALA A 14 72.55 -15.95 0.91
N THR A 15 71.70 -15.01 1.35
CA THR A 15 72.12 -13.61 1.50
C THR A 15 71.88 -13.10 2.91
N THR A 16 72.97 -12.77 3.57
CA THR A 16 72.99 -12.04 4.84
C THR A 16 72.83 -10.54 4.57
N ASN A 17 71.70 -9.98 4.98
CA ASN A 17 71.54 -8.56 5.35
C ASN A 17 72.00 -7.48 4.35
N THR A 18 71.52 -7.51 3.10
CA THR A 18 71.58 -6.31 2.25
C THR A 18 70.33 -6.23 1.38
N VAL A 19 69.79 -5.01 1.23
CA VAL A 19 68.64 -4.68 0.36
C VAL A 19 68.87 -5.28 -1.03
N GLN A 20 67.96 -6.14 -1.48
CA GLN A 20 68.02 -6.74 -2.82
C GLN A 20 66.93 -6.20 -3.71
N THR A 21 67.32 -5.72 -4.90
CA THR A 21 66.39 -5.45 -5.98
C THR A 21 66.22 -6.75 -6.79
N LEU A 22 65.06 -7.39 -6.67
CA LEU A 22 64.70 -8.54 -7.49
C LEU A 22 63.91 -8.06 -8.72
N THR A 23 64.54 -8.11 -9.90
CA THR A 23 63.89 -7.77 -11.18
C THR A 23 63.44 -9.05 -11.90
N ASN A 24 62.18 -9.08 -12.35
CA ASN A 24 61.60 -10.14 -13.20
C ASN A 24 61.76 -11.57 -12.65
N LYS A 25 61.40 -11.79 -11.39
CA LYS A 25 61.46 -13.13 -10.75
C LYS A 25 60.06 -13.71 -10.53
N THR A 26 59.92 -15.00 -10.81
CA THR A 26 58.74 -15.80 -10.45
C THR A 26 59.05 -16.59 -9.18
N ILE A 27 58.31 -16.34 -8.11
CA ILE A 27 58.35 -17.19 -6.91
C ILE A 27 57.25 -18.24 -7.07
N THR A 28 57.64 -19.50 -7.28
CA THR A 28 56.70 -20.62 -7.38
C THR A 28 56.78 -21.45 -6.11
N GLY A 29 55.70 -21.51 -5.32
CA GLY A 29 55.63 -22.32 -4.09
C GLY A 29 56.47 -21.80 -2.90
N GLY A 30 57.03 -20.59 -2.97
CA GLY A 30 57.76 -19.95 -1.87
C GLY A 30 56.86 -19.09 -0.98
N ILE A 31 57.20 -19.00 0.31
CA ILE A 31 56.50 -18.14 1.29
C ILE A 31 57.22 -16.78 1.34
N LEU A 32 56.49 -15.68 1.11
CA LEU A 32 56.98 -14.33 1.36
C LEU A 32 56.51 -13.88 2.75
N ASN A 33 57.40 -13.92 3.74
CA ASN A 33 57.14 -13.41 5.08
C ASN A 33 57.58 -11.94 5.18
N GLY A 34 56.69 -11.00 4.86
CA GLY A 34 56.94 -9.56 4.99
C GLY A 34 55.90 -8.68 4.29
N THR A 35 55.91 -7.38 4.57
CA THR A 35 55.04 -6.40 3.89
C THR A 35 55.54 -6.18 2.47
N LEU A 36 54.71 -6.53 1.48
CA LEU A 36 54.98 -6.20 0.09
C LEU A 36 54.78 -4.70 -0.11
N GLY A 37 55.89 -3.96 -0.20
CA GLY A 37 55.88 -2.53 -0.49
C GLY A 37 55.90 -1.59 0.73
N ALA A 38 56.85 -1.76 1.63
CA ALA A 38 56.77 -1.19 2.98
C ALA A 38 57.15 0.29 3.17
N THR A 39 57.64 1.04 2.18
CA THR A 39 58.06 2.44 2.45
C THR A 39 57.64 3.52 1.45
N THR A 40 57.33 3.20 0.18
CA THR A 40 56.48 4.00 -0.75
C THR A 40 56.35 3.32 -2.12
N PRO A 41 55.57 2.24 -2.27
CA PRO A 41 55.15 1.75 -3.57
C PRO A 41 53.91 2.53 -3.97
N SER A 42 54.02 3.33 -5.03
CA SER A 42 52.88 4.10 -5.52
C SER A 42 51.77 3.22 -6.10
N THR A 43 52.04 1.95 -6.45
CA THR A 43 51.06 1.05 -7.07
C THR A 43 51.46 -0.42 -6.95
N GLY A 44 50.54 -1.28 -6.50
CA GLY A 44 50.63 -2.74 -6.65
C GLY A 44 49.57 -3.22 -7.63
N ALA A 45 49.96 -4.00 -8.65
CA ALA A 45 49.06 -4.57 -9.64
C ALA A 45 48.92 -6.08 -9.39
N PHE A 46 47.73 -6.53 -9.03
CA PHE A 46 47.43 -7.94 -8.76
C PHE A 46 46.33 -8.42 -9.70
N THR A 47 46.54 -9.56 -10.37
CA THR A 47 45.49 -10.23 -11.14
C THR A 47 44.54 -11.00 -10.23
N THR A 48 45.02 -11.47 -9.08
CA THR A 48 44.22 -12.15 -8.06
C THR A 48 44.83 -11.90 -6.68
N VAL A 49 43.98 -11.55 -5.72
CA VAL A 49 44.34 -11.50 -4.29
C VAL A 49 43.49 -12.55 -3.58
N SER A 50 44.12 -13.57 -3.01
CA SER A 50 43.46 -14.56 -2.16
C SER A 50 44.00 -14.40 -0.74
N ALA A 51 43.12 -14.10 0.21
CA ALA A 51 43.45 -13.92 1.61
C ALA A 51 42.60 -14.88 2.46
N THR A 52 43.23 -15.52 3.44
CA THR A 52 42.55 -16.37 4.44
C THR A 52 42.04 -15.58 5.65
N GLY A 53 42.49 -14.34 5.81
CA GLY A 53 42.05 -13.40 6.85
C GLY A 53 41.38 -12.16 6.26
N ALA A 54 41.14 -11.15 7.11
CA ALA A 54 40.56 -9.89 6.67
C ALA A 54 41.51 -9.12 5.74
N ILE A 55 40.95 -8.55 4.67
CA ILE A 55 41.62 -7.53 3.87
C ILE A 55 41.29 -6.18 4.50
N THR A 56 42.24 -5.57 5.21
CA THR A 56 42.06 -4.29 5.90
C THR A 56 42.64 -3.15 5.07
N GLN A 57 41.89 -2.06 4.92
CA GLN A 57 42.36 -0.83 4.28
C GLN A 57 42.49 0.28 5.32
N THR A 58 43.68 0.85 5.44
CA THR A 58 44.04 1.78 6.52
C THR A 58 44.54 3.15 6.01
N GLY A 59 44.30 3.48 4.73
CA GLY A 59 44.76 4.74 4.13
C GLY A 59 43.99 5.97 4.59
N GLY A 60 44.70 7.07 4.89
CA GLY A 60 44.14 8.33 5.41
C GLY A 60 43.92 9.46 4.40
N GLY A 61 43.98 9.19 3.09
CA GLY A 61 43.74 10.20 2.05
C GLY A 61 43.40 9.58 0.70
N GLY A 62 42.23 9.92 0.15
CA GLY A 62 41.67 9.34 -1.08
C GLY A 62 40.51 8.35 -0.84
N ALA A 63 39.82 7.92 -1.90
CA ALA A 63 38.79 6.89 -1.80
C ALA A 63 39.48 5.53 -1.52
N PRO A 64 39.15 4.84 -0.41
CA PRO A 64 39.88 3.64 0.02
C PRO A 64 39.74 2.46 -0.97
N ILE A 65 38.60 2.38 -1.67
CA ILE A 65 38.36 1.46 -2.80
C ILE A 65 37.79 2.26 -3.96
N ALA A 66 38.50 2.30 -5.08
CA ALA A 66 37.97 2.77 -6.35
C ALA A 66 37.86 1.58 -7.31
N ILE A 67 36.65 1.32 -7.80
CA ILE A 67 36.41 0.32 -8.83
C ILE A 67 36.18 1.10 -10.13
N THR A 68 37.08 0.93 -11.09
CA THR A 68 37.07 1.65 -12.36
C THR A 68 37.19 0.66 -13.52
N GLY A 69 36.51 0.95 -14.63
CA GLY A 69 36.39 0.06 -15.79
C GLY A 69 36.25 0.85 -17.09
N ALA A 70 36.37 0.14 -18.22
CA ALA A 70 36.27 0.74 -19.56
C ALA A 70 34.85 1.21 -19.87
N THR A 71 34.71 2.28 -20.67
CA THR A 71 33.44 2.97 -20.98
C THR A 71 32.32 2.05 -21.49
N THR A 72 32.66 0.96 -22.17
CA THR A 72 31.72 0.01 -22.79
C THR A 72 31.38 -1.21 -21.92
N GLY A 73 32.09 -1.46 -20.82
CA GLY A 73 31.84 -2.59 -19.92
C GLY A 73 31.08 -2.17 -18.66
N ALA A 74 30.31 -3.08 -18.07
CA ALA A 74 29.77 -2.84 -16.73
C ALA A 74 30.90 -2.89 -15.68
N THR A 75 30.82 -2.00 -14.70
CA THR A 75 31.79 -1.94 -13.59
C THR A 75 31.11 -2.49 -12.35
N LEU A 76 31.19 -3.81 -12.18
CA LEU A 76 30.48 -4.54 -11.14
C LEU A 76 31.45 -5.17 -10.15
N ASN A 77 31.09 -5.10 -8.87
CA ASN A 77 31.68 -5.93 -7.85
C ASN A 77 30.69 -7.04 -7.47
N SER A 78 31.20 -8.27 -7.34
CA SER A 78 30.40 -9.46 -7.07
C SER A 78 30.73 -10.04 -5.71
N ILE A 79 29.69 -10.36 -4.93
CA ILE A 79 29.81 -11.14 -3.70
C ILE A 79 29.11 -12.47 -3.96
N ALA A 80 29.86 -13.57 -3.90
CA ALA A 80 29.36 -14.89 -4.25
C ALA A 80 29.52 -15.89 -3.09
N ASN A 81 28.56 -16.81 -2.99
CA ASN A 81 28.69 -18.05 -2.24
C ASN A 81 28.10 -19.22 -3.05
N SER A 82 28.06 -20.43 -2.49
CA SER A 82 27.48 -21.60 -3.17
C SER A 82 26.01 -21.42 -3.56
N GLY A 83 25.29 -20.48 -2.95
CA GLY A 83 23.89 -20.15 -3.24
C GLY A 83 23.70 -19.05 -4.27
N GLY A 84 24.77 -18.49 -4.84
CA GLY A 84 24.72 -17.53 -5.95
C GLY A 84 25.51 -16.24 -5.72
N THR A 85 25.30 -15.28 -6.62
CA THR A 85 26.09 -14.05 -6.70
C THR A 85 25.20 -12.81 -6.61
N SER A 86 25.61 -11.86 -5.77
CA SER A 86 25.04 -10.52 -5.68
C SER A 86 26.02 -9.49 -6.23
N TYR A 87 25.50 -8.41 -6.81
CA TYR A 87 26.27 -7.38 -7.48
C TYR A 87 25.95 -6.00 -6.93
N TRP A 88 26.98 -5.16 -6.90
CA TRP A 88 26.83 -3.72 -6.76
C TRP A 88 27.79 -3.01 -7.70
N GLY A 89 27.35 -1.91 -8.32
CA GLY A 89 28.18 -1.19 -9.28
C GLY A 89 27.39 -0.37 -10.29
N LEU A 90 28.01 -0.10 -11.44
CA LEU A 90 27.44 0.69 -12.53
C LEU A 90 27.27 -0.17 -13.79
N GLU A 91 26.13 0.00 -14.46
CA GLU A 91 25.87 -0.58 -15.78
C GLU A 91 26.82 -0.05 -16.85
N SER A 92 26.90 -0.81 -17.96
CA SER A 92 27.63 -0.38 -19.15
C SER A 92 26.96 0.82 -19.84
N SER A 93 27.66 1.40 -20.83
CA SER A 93 27.09 2.44 -21.70
C SER A 93 25.90 2.00 -22.54
N ALA A 94 25.65 0.69 -22.66
CA ALA A 94 24.50 0.12 -23.37
C ALA A 94 23.39 -0.37 -22.43
N GLY A 95 23.66 -0.49 -21.13
CA GLY A 95 22.78 -1.17 -20.18
C GLY A 95 22.66 -2.68 -20.46
N GLY A 96 21.66 -3.32 -19.87
CA GLY A 96 21.28 -4.70 -20.20
C GLY A 96 22.21 -5.80 -19.68
N THR A 97 23.17 -5.49 -18.80
CA THR A 97 23.95 -6.53 -18.10
C THR A 97 23.03 -7.40 -17.25
N PHE A 98 21.93 -6.81 -16.74
CA PHE A 98 20.79 -7.51 -16.17
C PHE A 98 19.51 -7.12 -16.90
N THR A 99 18.50 -7.99 -16.86
CA THR A 99 17.21 -7.73 -17.52
C THR A 99 16.56 -6.46 -16.96
N GLY A 100 16.26 -5.51 -17.83
CA GLY A 100 15.55 -4.27 -17.49
C GLY A 100 16.42 -3.13 -16.98
N THR A 101 17.75 -3.30 -16.86
CA THR A 101 18.65 -2.21 -16.47
C THR A 101 18.98 -1.28 -17.63
N THR A 102 19.12 0.01 -17.35
CA THR A 102 19.45 1.06 -18.33
C THR A 102 20.93 1.45 -18.26
N ALA A 103 21.42 2.10 -19.31
CA ALA A 103 22.81 2.54 -19.41
C ALA A 103 23.22 3.42 -18.22
N TYR A 104 24.41 3.17 -17.68
CA TYR A 104 25.02 3.88 -16.53
C TYR A 104 24.19 3.87 -15.23
N SER A 105 23.15 3.04 -15.13
CA SER A 105 22.37 2.93 -13.90
C SER A 105 23.21 2.31 -12.77
N PHE A 106 22.97 2.78 -11.54
CA PHE A 106 23.50 2.11 -10.37
C PHE A 106 22.72 0.83 -10.11
N ILE A 107 23.44 -0.26 -9.84
CA ILE A 107 22.88 -1.57 -9.62
C ILE A 107 23.17 -1.98 -8.19
N LEU A 108 22.15 -2.49 -7.51
CA LEU A 108 22.27 -3.24 -6.27
C LEU A 108 21.27 -4.40 -6.31
N GLY A 109 21.77 -5.61 -6.52
CA GLY A 109 20.88 -6.74 -6.77
C GLY A 109 21.56 -8.08 -7.00
N SER A 110 20.85 -9.00 -7.62
CA SER A 110 21.38 -10.29 -8.03
C SER A 110 20.94 -10.61 -9.47
N GLY A 111 21.77 -11.37 -10.19
CA GLY A 111 21.47 -11.83 -11.55
C GLY A 111 20.59 -13.08 -11.60
N SER A 112 19.99 -13.49 -10.48
CA SER A 112 19.13 -14.67 -10.35
C SER A 112 17.83 -14.27 -9.65
N ASN A 113 16.83 -15.14 -9.58
CA ASN A 113 15.56 -14.90 -8.86
C ASN A 113 15.77 -14.88 -7.33
N ARG A 114 16.56 -13.94 -6.83
CA ARG A 114 16.83 -13.71 -5.40
C ARG A 114 16.60 -12.24 -5.11
N SER A 115 16.02 -11.98 -3.94
CA SER A 115 15.69 -10.63 -3.53
C SER A 115 16.87 -9.92 -2.86
N THR A 116 16.85 -8.59 -2.89
CA THR A 116 17.74 -7.73 -2.11
C THR A 116 17.02 -7.37 -0.81
N GLN A 117 17.60 -7.70 0.33
CA GLN A 117 17.01 -7.41 1.64
C GLN A 117 17.70 -6.21 2.29
N ILE A 118 16.91 -5.32 2.89
CA ILE A 118 17.40 -4.29 3.81
C ILE A 118 17.12 -4.76 5.23
N ILE A 119 18.20 -4.78 6.03
CA ILE A 119 18.19 -5.24 7.41
C ILE A 119 18.51 -4.05 8.32
N ALA A 120 17.70 -3.84 9.36
CA ALA A 120 17.96 -2.89 10.44
C ALA A 120 17.77 -3.61 11.77
N ASN A 121 18.69 -3.42 12.72
CA ASN A 121 18.65 -4.09 14.03
C ASN A 121 18.43 -5.63 13.91
N ALA A 122 19.22 -6.28 13.05
CA ALA A 122 19.11 -7.72 12.76
C ALA A 122 17.74 -8.21 12.23
N THR A 123 16.86 -7.29 11.80
CA THR A 123 15.53 -7.60 11.29
C THR A 123 15.36 -7.13 9.85
N LYS A 124 14.71 -7.93 9.00
CA LYS A 124 14.36 -7.53 7.64
C LYS A 124 13.25 -6.48 7.66
N VAL A 125 13.53 -5.29 7.12
CA VAL A 125 12.56 -4.19 7.02
C VAL A 125 12.08 -3.95 5.60
N ALA A 126 12.86 -4.34 4.59
CA ALA A 126 12.43 -4.33 3.20
C ALA A 126 12.99 -5.52 2.41
N ASP A 127 12.24 -5.99 1.42
CA ASP A 127 12.58 -7.10 0.53
C ASP A 127 12.24 -6.73 -0.92
N PHE A 128 13.25 -6.50 -1.74
CA PHE A 128 13.13 -6.12 -3.16
C PHE A 128 13.30 -7.36 -4.02
N SER A 129 12.24 -7.81 -4.67
CA SER A 129 12.21 -9.00 -5.52
C SER A 129 11.82 -8.66 -6.95
N SER A 130 11.99 -9.61 -7.87
CA SER A 130 11.51 -9.46 -9.25
C SER A 130 9.98 -9.33 -9.37
N THR A 131 9.24 -9.68 -8.32
CA THR A 131 7.77 -9.54 -8.25
C THR A 131 7.30 -8.32 -7.46
N GLY A 132 8.21 -7.51 -6.92
CA GLY A 132 7.87 -6.28 -6.21
C GLY A 132 8.59 -6.08 -4.88
N LEU A 133 8.08 -5.13 -4.10
CA LEU A 133 8.63 -4.68 -2.82
C LEU A 133 7.72 -5.10 -1.65
N ALA A 134 8.29 -5.75 -0.64
CA ALA A 134 7.66 -5.93 0.66
C ALA A 134 8.35 -5.03 1.70
N VAL A 135 7.58 -4.25 2.46
CA VAL A 135 8.07 -3.44 3.59
C VAL A 135 7.39 -3.94 4.86
N THR A 136 8.17 -4.16 5.92
CA THR A 136 7.63 -4.49 7.24
C THR A 136 7.51 -3.21 8.06
N GLY A 137 6.28 -2.77 8.32
CA GLY A 137 5.97 -1.55 9.07
C GLY A 137 5.28 -0.48 8.23
N THR A 138 5.30 0.77 8.72
CA THR A 138 4.62 1.90 8.08
C THR A 138 5.41 2.43 6.89
N LEU A 139 4.79 2.45 5.71
CA LEU A 139 5.27 3.21 4.56
C LEU A 139 4.60 4.59 4.56
N SER A 140 5.35 5.65 4.82
CA SER A 140 4.85 7.03 4.86
C SER A 140 5.38 7.83 3.67
N SER A 141 4.50 8.57 3.00
CA SER A 141 4.87 9.61 2.03
C SER A 141 4.31 10.94 2.50
N THR A 142 5.12 11.99 2.47
CA THR A 142 4.75 13.35 2.87
C THR A 142 4.23 14.20 1.70
N ALA A 143 4.43 13.75 0.46
CA ALA A 143 4.03 14.48 -0.75
C ALA A 143 3.05 13.66 -1.64
N GLY A 144 2.50 12.56 -1.11
CA GLY A 144 1.56 11.66 -1.81
C GLY A 144 2.18 10.33 -2.23
N ALA A 145 1.35 9.29 -2.32
CA ALA A 145 1.76 7.97 -2.80
C ALA A 145 0.89 7.59 -4.01
N ASN A 146 1.52 7.29 -5.15
CA ASN A 146 0.84 6.79 -6.34
C ASN A 146 1.00 5.27 -6.41
N PHE A 147 -0.10 4.53 -6.21
CA PHE A 147 -0.14 3.08 -6.34
C PHE A 147 -0.75 2.70 -7.70
N ALA A 148 0.01 2.92 -8.78
CA ALA A 148 -0.41 2.51 -10.11
C ALA A 148 -0.14 1.01 -10.32
N SER A 149 -1.18 0.24 -10.66
CA SER A 149 -1.05 -1.15 -11.14
C SER A 149 -1.66 -1.28 -12.53
N ALA A 150 -1.17 -2.23 -13.34
CA ALA A 150 -1.70 -2.47 -14.69
C ALA A 150 -3.20 -2.83 -14.71
N SER A 151 -3.75 -3.27 -13.57
CA SER A 151 -5.17 -3.54 -13.35
C SER A 151 -5.90 -2.49 -12.50
N GLY A 152 -5.21 -1.46 -12.00
CA GLY A 152 -5.78 -0.38 -11.20
C GLY A 152 -6.29 -0.77 -9.80
N VAL A 153 -6.06 -2.01 -9.36
CA VAL A 153 -6.54 -2.50 -8.05
C VAL A 153 -5.55 -2.13 -6.95
N VAL A 154 -6.04 -1.46 -5.91
CA VAL A 154 -5.36 -1.28 -4.63
C VAL A 154 -6.14 -2.06 -3.58
N SER A 155 -5.60 -3.21 -3.16
CA SER A 155 -6.20 -4.01 -2.08
C SER A 155 -5.66 -3.54 -0.74
N VAL A 156 -6.55 -3.06 0.12
CA VAL A 156 -6.25 -2.77 1.53
C VAL A 156 -6.87 -3.87 2.39
N GLY A 157 -6.02 -4.67 3.05
CA GLY A 157 -6.42 -5.74 3.95
C GLY A 157 -5.85 -5.50 5.33
N SER A 158 -6.61 -5.83 6.38
CA SER A 158 -6.16 -5.74 7.77
C SER A 158 -6.34 -7.10 8.44
N PRO A 159 -5.33 -7.63 9.16
CA PRO A 159 -5.52 -8.77 10.05
C PRO A 159 -6.25 -8.39 11.35
N VAL A 160 -6.49 -7.09 11.58
CA VAL A 160 -7.03 -6.55 12.84
C VAL A 160 -8.56 -6.41 12.74
N THR A 161 -9.27 -7.07 13.65
CA THR A 161 -10.72 -6.93 13.83
C THR A 161 -11.05 -5.56 14.43
N GLY A 162 -12.05 -4.84 13.89
CA GLY A 162 -12.61 -3.64 14.53
C GLY A 162 -12.40 -2.30 13.82
N PHE A 163 -11.64 -2.26 12.73
CA PHE A 163 -11.57 -1.09 11.83
C PHE A 163 -12.06 -1.46 10.42
N GLY A 164 -12.65 -0.49 9.71
CA GLY A 164 -12.86 -0.62 8.27
C GLY A 164 -11.53 -0.85 7.55
N GLN A 165 -11.53 -1.66 6.49
CA GLN A 165 -10.31 -2.02 5.74
C GLN A 165 -9.59 -0.79 5.14
N LEU A 166 -10.32 0.31 4.93
CA LEU A 166 -9.84 1.60 4.47
C LEU A 166 -10.25 2.69 5.47
N ARG A 167 -9.27 3.42 6.03
CA ARG A 167 -9.51 4.64 6.82
C ARG A 167 -8.97 5.84 6.06
N ILE A 168 -9.78 6.89 5.95
CA ILE A 168 -9.39 8.15 5.32
C ILE A 168 -9.64 9.28 6.33
N GLY A 169 -8.57 9.98 6.71
CA GLY A 169 -8.63 11.16 7.56
C GLY A 169 -8.04 12.36 6.82
N TYR A 170 -8.67 13.52 6.98
CA TYR A 170 -8.24 14.78 6.37
C TYR A 170 -8.35 15.89 7.45
N PRO A 171 -7.36 16.80 7.57
CA PRO A 171 -7.22 17.65 8.75
C PRO A 171 -7.93 19.03 8.66
N ASP A 172 -8.69 19.28 7.59
CA ASP A 172 -9.23 20.61 7.29
C ASP A 172 -10.63 20.57 6.65
N SER A 173 -11.21 21.75 6.41
CA SER A 173 -12.51 21.92 5.75
C SER A 173 -12.44 22.16 4.24
N GLN A 174 -11.24 22.11 3.66
CA GLN A 174 -10.97 22.45 2.25
C GLN A 174 -10.66 21.20 1.41
N THR A 175 -10.30 20.10 2.05
CA THR A 175 -9.90 18.84 1.45
C THR A 175 -11.05 17.86 1.49
N THR A 176 -11.36 17.26 0.34
CA THR A 176 -12.33 16.16 0.27
C THR A 176 -11.65 14.85 0.62
N GLY A 177 -12.13 14.15 1.66
CA GLY A 177 -11.59 12.84 2.03
C GLY A 177 -11.71 11.80 0.90
N ILE A 178 -12.91 11.66 0.32
CA ILE A 178 -13.16 10.75 -0.81
C ILE A 178 -13.75 11.54 -1.96
N ALA A 179 -13.01 11.65 -3.07
CA ALA A 179 -13.50 12.17 -4.33
C ALA A 179 -13.61 11.03 -5.34
N ILE A 180 -14.82 10.68 -5.74
CA ILE A 180 -15.07 9.71 -6.83
C ILE A 180 -15.47 10.49 -8.06
N ARG A 181 -14.63 10.44 -9.09
CA ARG A 181 -14.86 11.12 -10.36
C ARG A 181 -14.87 10.11 -11.50
N ASN A 182 -15.97 10.06 -12.23
CA ASN A 182 -15.95 9.51 -13.58
C ASN A 182 -15.46 10.62 -14.53
N THR A 183 -14.42 10.35 -15.32
CA THR A 183 -13.91 11.30 -16.33
C THR A 183 -14.68 11.25 -17.63
N ASP A 184 -15.50 10.22 -17.82
CA ASP A 184 -16.43 10.09 -18.95
C ASP A 184 -17.82 10.59 -18.53
N ASP A 185 -18.48 11.34 -19.42
CA ASP A 185 -19.85 11.85 -19.25
C ASP A 185 -20.93 10.87 -19.76
N ALA A 186 -20.54 9.67 -20.19
CA ALA A 186 -21.46 8.64 -20.70
C ALA A 186 -22.45 8.09 -19.64
N SER A 187 -23.67 7.77 -20.11
CA SER A 187 -24.79 7.30 -19.29
C SER A 187 -24.75 5.80 -19.02
N SER A 188 -23.93 5.35 -18.08
CA SER A 188 -24.04 3.97 -17.52
C SER A 188 -23.15 3.71 -16.30
N THR A 189 -22.16 4.57 -16.02
CA THR A 189 -21.17 4.27 -14.99
C THR A 189 -21.69 4.62 -13.58
N LEU A 190 -21.55 3.66 -12.66
CA LEU A 190 -21.87 3.83 -11.24
C LEU A 190 -20.67 4.45 -10.53
N PHE A 191 -20.90 5.42 -9.64
CA PHE A 191 -19.84 5.96 -8.78
C PHE A 191 -19.45 4.96 -7.70
N MET A 192 -20.44 4.23 -7.17
CA MET A 192 -20.23 3.25 -6.11
C MET A 192 -21.22 2.11 -6.27
N THR A 193 -20.76 0.88 -6.00
CA THR A 193 -21.61 -0.31 -5.91
C THR A 193 -21.48 -0.95 -4.55
N PHE A 194 -22.59 -1.45 -4.03
CA PHE A 194 -22.64 -2.25 -2.82
C PHE A 194 -23.06 -3.65 -3.22
N ASN A 195 -22.19 -4.64 -3.03
CA ASN A 195 -22.41 -6.01 -3.47
C ASN A 195 -22.45 -6.94 -2.26
N LYS A 196 -23.33 -7.95 -2.29
CA LYS A 196 -23.29 -9.04 -1.28
C LYS A 196 -22.19 -10.04 -1.62
N GLY A 197 -21.94 -11.02 -0.73
CA GLY A 197 -20.82 -11.95 -0.86
C GLY A 197 -20.74 -12.76 -2.15
N ASP A 198 -21.86 -12.93 -2.88
CA ASP A 198 -21.91 -13.59 -4.18
C ASP A 198 -21.74 -12.63 -5.38
N THR A 199 -21.31 -11.40 -5.13
CA THR A 199 -21.11 -10.30 -6.10
C THR A 199 -22.37 -9.65 -6.67
N THR A 200 -23.58 -10.06 -6.25
CA THR A 200 -24.80 -9.37 -6.68
C THR A 200 -24.86 -7.97 -6.07
N THR A 201 -25.12 -6.96 -6.92
CA THR A 201 -25.31 -5.57 -6.48
C THR A 201 -26.64 -5.39 -5.76
N ILE A 202 -26.58 -4.92 -4.52
CA ILE A 202 -27.72 -4.62 -3.65
C ILE A 202 -27.97 -3.12 -3.45
N GLY A 203 -27.08 -2.28 -3.97
CA GLY A 203 -27.27 -0.84 -4.00
C GLY A 203 -26.20 -0.15 -4.82
N SER A 204 -26.45 1.10 -5.20
CA SER A 204 -25.46 1.91 -5.91
C SER A 204 -25.65 3.40 -5.69
N ILE A 205 -24.56 4.16 -5.87
CA ILE A 205 -24.62 5.60 -6.07
C ILE A 205 -24.33 5.86 -7.54
N ALA A 206 -25.27 6.50 -8.23
CA ALA A 206 -25.18 6.73 -9.67
C ALA A 206 -25.49 8.18 -10.03
N ARG A 207 -24.94 8.61 -11.17
CA ARG A 207 -25.32 9.88 -11.80
C ARG A 207 -26.60 9.72 -12.58
N VAL A 208 -27.50 10.68 -12.45
CA VAL A 208 -28.61 10.91 -13.38
C VAL A 208 -28.09 11.87 -14.45
N THR A 209 -27.73 11.36 -15.62
CA THR A 209 -27.07 12.15 -16.67
C THR A 209 -27.93 13.28 -17.23
N THR A 210 -29.25 13.11 -17.25
CA THR A 210 -30.18 14.12 -17.76
C THR A 210 -30.29 15.36 -16.86
N THR A 211 -30.05 15.22 -15.56
CA THR A 211 -30.19 16.32 -14.58
C THR A 211 -28.88 16.67 -13.87
N ASN A 212 -27.81 15.94 -14.15
CA ASN A 212 -26.54 16.01 -13.40
C ASN A 212 -26.72 15.83 -11.88
N ALA A 213 -27.73 15.06 -11.47
CA ALA A 213 -28.02 14.74 -10.08
C ALA A 213 -27.40 13.40 -9.65
N ILE A 214 -27.46 13.13 -8.35
CA ILE A 214 -27.09 11.84 -7.76
C ILE A 214 -28.35 11.08 -7.36
N VAL A 215 -28.35 9.78 -7.58
CA VAL A 215 -29.33 8.84 -7.01
C VAL A 215 -28.64 7.80 -6.14
N VAL A 216 -29.31 7.44 -5.06
CA VAL A 216 -28.97 6.29 -4.21
C VAL A 216 -29.99 5.20 -4.51
N ASN A 217 -29.56 4.16 -5.21
CA ASN A 217 -30.42 3.06 -5.60
C ASN A 217 -30.34 1.95 -4.55
N THR A 218 -31.50 1.37 -4.22
CA THR A 218 -31.64 0.21 -3.34
C THR A 218 -32.45 -0.88 -4.04
N THR A 219 -32.29 -2.14 -3.64
CA THR A 219 -33.02 -3.27 -4.22
C THR A 219 -34.51 -3.22 -3.88
N SER A 220 -35.36 -3.40 -4.89
CA SER A 220 -36.83 -3.47 -4.71
C SER A 220 -37.51 -4.46 -5.66
N ASP A 221 -36.74 -5.32 -6.33
CA ASP A 221 -37.21 -6.26 -7.36
C ASP A 221 -38.33 -7.17 -6.83
N ALA A 222 -39.42 -7.31 -7.59
CA ALA A 222 -40.58 -8.11 -7.21
C ALA A 222 -40.26 -9.59 -7.03
N ARG A 223 -39.23 -10.12 -7.72
CA ARG A 223 -38.79 -11.52 -7.58
C ARG A 223 -38.16 -11.81 -6.23
N LEU A 224 -37.77 -10.78 -5.49
CA LEU A 224 -37.22 -10.88 -4.13
C LEU A 224 -38.29 -10.71 -3.05
N LYS A 225 -39.58 -10.66 -3.42
CA LYS A 225 -40.69 -10.38 -2.52
C LYS A 225 -41.81 -11.40 -2.73
N GLU A 226 -42.47 -11.76 -1.64
CA GLU A 226 -43.64 -12.63 -1.61
C GLU A 226 -44.74 -12.04 -0.71
N ASN A 227 -45.95 -12.60 -0.77
CA ASN A 227 -47.08 -12.21 0.09
C ASN A 227 -47.43 -10.70 0.03
N LEU A 228 -47.43 -10.12 -1.18
CA LEU A 228 -47.75 -8.71 -1.41
C LEU A 228 -49.21 -8.41 -1.02
N ARG A 229 -49.40 -7.49 -0.06
CA ARG A 229 -50.71 -7.04 0.42
C ARG A 229 -50.71 -5.54 0.72
N ASN A 230 -51.90 -4.95 0.73
CA ASN A 230 -52.06 -3.54 1.09
C ASN A 230 -51.71 -3.31 2.56
N PHE A 231 -51.04 -2.18 2.83
CA PHE A 231 -50.78 -1.72 4.18
C PHE A 231 -51.94 -0.82 4.66
N THR A 232 -52.53 -1.12 5.82
CA THR A 232 -53.76 -0.48 6.32
C THR A 232 -53.62 0.16 7.69
N ASP A 233 -52.49 -0.02 8.38
CA ASP A 233 -52.26 0.42 9.76
C ASP A 233 -51.40 1.70 9.81
N SER A 234 -51.49 2.56 8.79
CA SER A 234 -50.66 3.76 8.67
C SER A 234 -50.94 4.80 9.75
N GLY A 235 -52.21 5.07 10.05
CA GLY A 235 -52.62 6.14 10.96
C GLY A 235 -52.07 5.93 12.36
N ARG A 236 -52.18 4.70 12.89
CA ARG A 236 -51.62 4.35 14.20
C ARG A 236 -50.12 4.59 14.25
N LEU A 237 -49.38 4.26 13.20
CA LEU A 237 -47.93 4.49 13.14
C LEU A 237 -47.60 5.98 13.06
N ILE A 238 -48.33 6.75 12.25
CA ILE A 238 -48.14 8.21 12.13
C ILE A 238 -48.43 8.91 13.46
N ASP A 239 -49.53 8.56 14.13
CA ASP A 239 -49.94 9.15 15.41
C ASP A 239 -48.95 8.82 16.55
N ALA A 240 -48.23 7.71 16.43
CA ALA A 240 -47.22 7.28 17.40
C ALA A 240 -45.90 8.07 17.28
N LEU A 241 -45.62 8.67 16.11
CA LEU A 241 -44.42 9.47 15.87
C LEU A 241 -44.47 10.80 16.60
N LYS A 242 -43.31 11.25 17.09
CA LYS A 242 -43.19 12.46 17.91
C LYS A 242 -42.18 13.42 17.29
N PRO A 243 -42.62 14.37 16.45
CA PRO A 243 -41.76 15.46 16.01
C PRO A 243 -41.27 16.27 17.21
N ARG A 244 -40.00 16.68 17.17
CA ARG A 244 -39.31 17.44 18.22
C ARG A 244 -38.60 18.63 17.64
N VAL A 245 -38.51 19.68 18.44
CA VAL A 245 -37.53 20.75 18.30
C VAL A 245 -36.44 20.46 19.32
N PHE A 246 -35.18 20.45 18.89
CA PHE A 246 -34.06 20.16 19.77
C PHE A 246 -32.80 20.93 19.39
N ASP A 247 -31.94 21.06 20.39
CA ASP A 247 -30.59 21.58 20.23
C ASP A 247 -29.59 20.42 20.22
N TRP A 248 -28.61 20.48 19.33
CA TRP A 248 -27.44 19.62 19.42
C TRP A 248 -26.56 20.04 20.60
N LYS A 249 -26.04 19.04 21.33
CA LYS A 249 -25.20 19.25 22.52
C LYS A 249 -23.84 19.85 22.18
N ASP A 250 -23.32 19.56 20.99
CA ASP A 250 -21.97 19.94 20.53
C ASP A 250 -22.06 20.54 19.12
N SER A 251 -22.75 21.67 19.02
CA SER A 251 -22.88 22.43 17.79
C SER A 251 -22.74 23.90 18.06
N ASP A 252 -22.15 24.61 17.10
CA ASP A 252 -22.20 26.06 17.00
C ASP A 252 -23.67 26.55 16.87
N ASN A 253 -23.87 27.84 16.61
CA ASN A 253 -25.20 28.46 16.46
C ASN A 253 -26.14 27.76 15.45
N ASN A 254 -25.63 26.88 14.58
CA ASN A 254 -26.39 26.20 13.53
C ASN A 254 -27.08 24.91 13.99
N GLY A 255 -26.80 24.37 15.18
CA GLY A 255 -27.49 23.19 15.70
C GLY A 255 -28.59 23.51 16.71
N LYS A 256 -29.12 24.73 16.68
CA LYS A 256 -30.18 25.21 17.56
C LYS A 256 -31.55 25.13 16.89
N ASP A 257 -32.59 24.86 17.68
CA ASP A 257 -33.99 24.80 17.25
C ASP A 257 -34.25 23.91 16.01
N VAL A 258 -33.52 22.79 15.91
CA VAL A 258 -33.64 21.86 14.78
C VAL A 258 -34.93 21.04 14.93
N ILE A 259 -35.71 20.95 13.85
CA ILE A 259 -36.91 20.10 13.80
C ILE A 259 -36.51 18.72 13.30
N GLY A 260 -36.90 17.67 14.03
CA GLY A 260 -36.67 16.29 13.62
C GLY A 260 -37.36 15.29 14.54
N PHE A 261 -36.81 14.08 14.61
CA PHE A 261 -37.29 13.04 15.52
C PHE A 261 -36.11 12.45 16.29
N VAL A 262 -36.41 11.87 17.45
CA VAL A 262 -35.44 11.18 18.29
C VAL A 262 -35.57 9.68 18.07
N ALA A 263 -34.50 9.04 17.61
CA ALA A 263 -34.52 7.62 17.19
C ALA A 263 -35.01 6.67 18.28
N GLN A 264 -34.66 6.93 19.55
CA GLN A 264 -35.13 6.15 20.69
C GLN A 264 -36.64 6.31 20.93
N GLU A 265 -37.19 7.52 20.76
CA GLU A 265 -38.62 7.76 20.92
C GLU A 265 -39.43 7.03 19.84
N GLU A 266 -38.92 7.00 18.60
CA GLU A 266 -39.55 6.26 17.50
C GLU A 266 -39.48 4.76 17.75
N HIS A 267 -38.32 4.23 18.13
CA HIS A 267 -38.17 2.80 18.41
C HIS A 267 -39.08 2.34 19.57
N ALA A 268 -39.21 3.16 20.61
CA ALA A 268 -40.11 2.89 21.73
C ALA A 268 -41.59 3.00 21.34
N ALA A 269 -41.93 3.81 20.33
CA ALA A 269 -43.28 3.98 19.85
C ALA A 269 -43.80 2.73 19.12
N ASP A 270 -42.99 2.14 18.24
CA ASP A 270 -43.30 0.86 17.59
C ASP A 270 -42.02 0.16 17.07
N PRO A 271 -41.78 -1.13 17.42
CA PRO A 271 -40.64 -1.90 16.90
C PRO A 271 -40.58 -1.99 15.36
N ILE A 272 -41.70 -1.79 14.66
CA ILE A 272 -41.75 -1.83 13.19
C ILE A 272 -40.75 -0.86 12.55
N PHE A 273 -40.46 0.28 13.17
CA PHE A 273 -39.54 1.28 12.63
C PHE A 273 -38.11 0.74 12.49
N ALA A 274 -37.67 -0.13 13.40
CA ALA A 274 -36.39 -0.82 13.24
C ALA A 274 -36.46 -1.88 12.12
N HIS A 275 -37.58 -2.62 12.04
CA HIS A 275 -37.75 -3.69 11.05
C HIS A 275 -37.76 -3.17 9.59
N ILE A 276 -38.33 -1.99 9.35
CA ILE A 276 -38.34 -1.37 8.02
C ILE A 276 -37.06 -0.58 7.70
N GLY A 277 -36.08 -0.58 8.60
CA GLY A 277 -34.83 0.16 8.44
C GLY A 277 -34.95 1.67 8.62
N ALA A 278 -36.04 2.16 9.23
CA ALA A 278 -36.16 3.56 9.63
C ALA A 278 -35.27 3.86 10.84
N ILE A 279 -34.97 2.86 11.68
CA ILE A 279 -34.09 2.97 12.85
C ILE A 279 -33.00 1.89 12.82
N SER A 280 -31.76 2.30 13.06
CA SER A 280 -30.65 1.40 13.40
C SER A 280 -30.33 1.58 14.89
N VAL A 281 -30.51 0.51 15.65
CA VAL A 281 -30.35 0.50 17.11
C VAL A 281 -28.88 0.69 17.49
N GLY A 282 -28.63 1.69 18.35
CA GLY A 282 -27.32 1.99 18.92
C GLY A 282 -27.04 1.25 20.22
N ASP A 283 -26.09 1.75 20.99
CA ASP A 283 -25.95 1.41 22.41
C ASP A 283 -26.84 2.31 23.29
N ASP A 284 -27.04 1.88 24.53
CA ASP A 284 -27.89 2.53 25.52
C ASP A 284 -27.07 3.16 26.66
N ASP A 285 -25.74 3.26 26.53
CA ASP A 285 -24.90 3.85 27.55
C ASP A 285 -25.11 5.37 27.59
N PRO A 286 -25.50 5.95 28.75
CA PRO A 286 -25.82 7.37 28.84
C PRO A 286 -24.59 8.29 28.79
N THR A 287 -23.38 7.74 28.90
CA THR A 287 -22.12 8.47 29.08
C THR A 287 -21.10 8.25 27.97
N ILE A 288 -21.03 7.05 27.42
CA ILE A 288 -20.05 6.66 26.40
C ILE A 288 -20.79 6.11 25.18
N ILE A 289 -20.73 6.85 24.09
CA ILE A 289 -21.33 6.42 22.82
C ILE A 289 -20.28 5.62 22.04
N THR A 290 -20.46 4.31 21.96
CA THR A 290 -19.65 3.37 21.15
C THR A 290 -20.30 3.05 19.81
N LYS A 291 -21.64 3.12 19.74
CA LYS A 291 -22.50 2.86 18.61
C LYS A 291 -23.71 3.78 18.69
N GLN A 292 -23.78 4.78 17.82
CA GLN A 292 -24.90 5.70 17.78
C GLN A 292 -26.19 5.03 17.28
N TRP A 293 -27.33 5.49 17.81
CA TRP A 293 -28.62 5.29 17.18
C TRP A 293 -28.68 6.11 15.89
N GLN A 294 -29.21 5.54 14.82
CA GLN A 294 -29.30 6.20 13.51
C GLN A 294 -30.72 6.07 12.95
N ARG A 295 -31.09 6.96 12.02
CA ARG A 295 -32.39 6.91 11.35
C ARG A 295 -32.33 7.16 9.85
N SER A 296 -33.37 6.72 9.15
CA SER A 296 -33.59 6.93 7.72
C SER A 296 -35.02 7.40 7.45
N ASP A 297 -35.18 8.66 7.04
CA ASP A 297 -36.48 9.23 6.69
C ASP A 297 -37.12 8.56 5.48
N ALA A 298 -36.29 8.05 4.55
CA ALA A 298 -36.76 7.39 3.34
C ALA A 298 -37.63 6.16 3.63
N ALA A 299 -37.37 5.47 4.74
CA ALA A 299 -38.14 4.30 5.16
C ALA A 299 -39.56 4.64 5.66
N LEU A 300 -39.82 5.90 6.05
CA LEU A 300 -41.15 6.36 6.49
C LEU A 300 -42.06 6.74 5.32
N ILE A 301 -41.51 6.96 4.12
CA ILE A 301 -42.27 7.41 2.94
C ILE A 301 -43.46 6.48 2.62
N PRO A 302 -43.33 5.15 2.59
CA PRO A 302 -44.47 4.27 2.32
C PRO A 302 -45.62 4.42 3.33
N ILE A 303 -45.31 4.66 4.60
CA ILE A 303 -46.31 4.88 5.66
C ILE A 303 -47.04 6.21 5.42
N LEU A 304 -46.30 7.28 5.10
CA LEU A 304 -46.87 8.58 4.77
C LEU A 304 -47.80 8.52 3.55
N VAL A 305 -47.40 7.79 2.50
CA VAL A 305 -48.23 7.61 1.30
C VAL A 305 -49.51 6.84 1.62
N ALA A 306 -49.42 5.76 2.41
CA ALA A 306 -50.58 4.99 2.84
C ALA A 306 -51.54 5.85 3.66
N GLU A 307 -51.03 6.69 4.57
CA GLU A 307 -51.89 7.57 5.37
C GLU A 307 -52.55 8.66 4.52
N LEU A 308 -51.80 9.27 3.60
CA LEU A 308 -52.37 10.27 2.67
C LEU A 308 -53.50 9.66 1.82
N GLN A 309 -53.35 8.42 1.36
CA GLN A 309 -54.39 7.70 0.62
C GLN A 309 -55.62 7.41 1.50
N SER A 310 -55.39 6.97 2.75
CA SER A 310 -56.44 6.75 3.74
C SER A 310 -57.25 8.02 4.02
N LEU A 311 -56.56 9.15 4.27
CA LEU A 311 -57.17 10.45 4.51
C LEU A 311 -57.98 10.93 3.30
N ARG A 312 -57.44 10.83 2.07
CA ARG A 312 -58.16 11.19 0.85
C ARG A 312 -59.45 10.38 0.67
N LYS A 313 -59.42 9.09 0.99
CA LYS A 313 -60.61 8.23 0.93
C LYS A 313 -61.68 8.64 1.95
N ARG A 314 -61.25 8.97 3.18
CA ARG A 314 -62.16 9.46 4.24
C ARG A 314 -62.77 10.81 3.86
N LEU A 315 -61.95 11.73 3.33
CA LEU A 315 -62.41 13.05 2.90
C LEU A 315 -63.44 12.94 1.77
N ALA A 316 -63.19 12.16 0.73
CA ALA A 316 -64.14 11.95 -0.36
C ALA A 316 -65.49 11.38 0.13
N THR A 317 -65.46 10.53 1.15
CA THR A 317 -66.69 9.98 1.78
C THR A 317 -67.46 11.05 2.57
N LEU A 318 -66.76 12.02 3.15
CA LEU A 318 -67.37 13.12 3.88
C LEU A 318 -67.93 14.20 2.94
N GLU A 319 -67.22 14.50 1.85
CA GLU A 319 -67.63 15.47 0.83
C GLU A 319 -68.83 14.99 -0.01
N SER A 320 -69.09 13.68 -0.03
CA SER A 320 -70.26 13.10 -0.70
C SER A 320 -71.54 13.06 0.15
N LYS A 321 -71.50 13.58 1.38
CA LYS A 321 -72.65 13.67 2.29
C LYS A 321 -73.21 15.08 2.32
#